data_AF-A0AAD2G730-F1
#
_entry.id   AF-A0AAD2G730-F1
#
_cell.length_a   1.000
_cell.length_b   1.000
_cell.length_c   1.000
_cell.angle_alpha   90.00
_cell.angle_beta   90.00
_cell.angle_gamma   90.00
#
_symmetry.space_group_name_H-M   'P 1'
#
loop_
_entity.id
_entity.type
_entity.pdbx_description
1 polymer ?
#
loop_
_entity_poly.entity_id
_entity_poly.type
_entity_poly.pdbx_seq_one_letter_code
_entity_poly.pdbx_strand_id
1 'polypeptide(L)'
;MRYILLNEGETDIPYPNESYHFDDLITTVKQKINDTSAPCETYPNCSTCRDAGKYNHCRFNFENNIITIVCHKCKGNSLEMHRFNVYVTNPDKMLKPRDEDLVCRDVAKFVQALELPRYMIGDLSSKVSSAIGDILGSASKLRVLEMKAAELTKANMECLCKVVSTSTVLEQLHLSGCWHEDSRLDRLYPPSSKYQSLANAIGASKSLQLLRISEMDMDPEQFLVDLFASSAHKLRKFILTFTDVGSVGIQAIQQVLEHPECQLQCLDLSGLENDTSITAVANALRVNSALKELVLSCDYQILDCDILTFSQALAVNSTLEKLELRYDGSSAEDFLLSSNGWKSFVQGLREVTSLRHIDLSGSHFTIESMEILIEGLKKCDNLTHLTMQRILISSEEGFNLIGDLIKVMSLKFLDISRSNSPMSDHVLGCIAHCIESNTGLEVLKLVGVNTEGPNGLKPIISGLANNTTLQELDVSGSSDDYLLREVAEALVINLHLSKLNLKNVPLPSDDFEYFAKSLPKMKGLESILFGEIHHTLAVALLNGMKENDTLQHVDGPFGDESCWSMIDFYLRLNRGGRKMLKMAPPSVLWSRMLSRSTNDLDVLFYLLREIGLHA
;
A
#
# COMPACT_ATOMS: atom_id res chain seq x y z
N MET A 1 4.21 12.31 26.78
CA MET A 1 5.24 12.68 25.79
C MET A 1 5.83 11.40 25.18
N ARG A 2 5.21 10.87 24.12
CA ARG A 2 5.81 9.90 23.20
C ARG A 2 5.37 10.35 21.80
N TYR A 3 6.19 11.18 21.19
CA TYR A 3 6.12 11.47 19.76
C TYR A 3 6.82 10.29 19.08
N ILE A 4 6.05 9.38 18.50
CA ILE A 4 6.57 8.36 17.58
C ILE A 4 6.39 8.94 16.18
N LEU A 5 7.51 9.07 15.48
CA LEU A 5 7.59 9.49 14.08
C LEU A 5 6.72 8.56 13.24
N LEU A 6 5.61 9.09 12.72
CA LEU A 6 4.78 8.41 11.73
C LEU A 6 5.55 8.41 10.40
N ASN A 7 5.97 7.23 9.98
CA ASN A 7 6.36 6.97 8.60
C ASN A 7 5.10 7.11 7.73
N GLU A 8 5.12 8.10 6.83
CA GLU A 8 4.22 8.16 5.69
C GLU A 8 4.55 6.99 4.76
N GLY A 9 3.76 5.91 4.86
CA GLY A 9 3.83 4.73 4.00
C GLY A 9 2.52 4.56 3.25
N GLU A 10 2.53 4.96 1.98
CA GLU A 10 1.79 4.42 0.84
C GLU A 10 0.40 3.83 1.11
N THR A 11 -0.65 4.60 0.77
CA THR A 11 -1.97 4.06 0.46
C THR A 11 -2.06 3.84 -1.04
N ASP A 12 -1.93 2.58 -1.46
CA ASP A 12 -2.22 2.15 -2.83
C ASP A 12 -3.73 2.25 -3.09
N ILE A 13 -4.15 3.36 -3.71
CA ILE A 13 -5.39 3.45 -4.48
C ILE A 13 -4.96 3.68 -5.94
N PRO A 14 -5.38 2.84 -6.91
CA PRO A 14 -4.97 2.99 -8.29
C PRO A 14 -5.63 4.24 -8.90
N TYR A 15 -4.82 5.26 -9.22
CA TYR A 15 -5.25 6.45 -9.97
C TYR A 15 -5.32 6.15 -11.48
N PRO A 16 -6.39 6.55 -12.18
CA PRO A 16 -6.34 6.79 -13.61
C PRO A 16 -5.85 8.23 -13.87
N ASN A 17 -4.67 8.35 -14.50
CA ASN A 17 -4.11 9.60 -15.02
C ASN A 17 -4.83 10.03 -16.31
N GLU A 18 -5.57 11.14 -16.30
CA GLU A 18 -5.73 12.01 -17.48
C GLU A 18 -5.87 13.47 -17.00
N SER A 19 -4.96 14.34 -17.46
CA SER A 19 -4.94 15.78 -17.21
C SER A 19 -5.79 16.53 -18.24
N TYR A 20 -6.64 17.45 -17.78
CA TYR A 20 -7.23 18.48 -18.64
C TYR A 20 -7.11 19.85 -17.95
N HIS A 21 -6.57 20.83 -18.69
CA HIS A 21 -6.34 22.22 -18.27
C HIS A 21 -7.64 22.94 -17.88
N PHE A 22 -7.66 23.62 -16.72
CA PHE A 22 -8.83 24.30 -16.15
C PHE A 22 -8.59 25.78 -15.78
N ASP A 23 -7.88 26.53 -16.63
CA ASP A 23 -7.51 27.93 -16.33
C ASP A 23 -8.64 28.97 -16.44
N ASP A 24 -9.80 28.67 -17.03
CA ASP A 24 -10.90 29.65 -17.18
C ASP A 24 -11.98 29.59 -16.08
N LEU A 25 -11.92 28.63 -15.15
CA LEU A 25 -12.93 28.49 -14.07
C LEU A 25 -12.58 29.32 -12.83
N ILE A 26 -11.29 29.60 -12.62
CA ILE A 26 -10.74 30.26 -11.42
C ILE A 26 -11.16 31.74 -11.35
N THR A 27 -11.37 32.40 -12.48
CA THR A 27 -11.66 33.85 -12.53
C THR A 27 -13.12 34.17 -12.17
N THR A 28 -14.06 33.28 -12.48
CA THR A 28 -15.50 33.52 -12.23
C THR A 28 -15.91 33.19 -10.79
N VAL A 29 -15.21 32.24 -10.14
CA VAL A 29 -15.46 31.86 -8.73
C VAL A 29 -14.87 32.90 -7.76
N LYS A 30 -13.72 33.50 -8.08
CA LYS A 30 -13.12 34.58 -7.27
C LYS A 30 -13.98 35.84 -7.20
N GLN A 31 -14.80 36.14 -8.21
CA GLN A 31 -15.61 37.36 -8.23
C GLN A 31 -16.92 37.29 -7.41
N LYS A 32 -17.38 36.11 -6.98
CA LYS A 32 -18.65 35.97 -6.24
C LYS A 32 -18.54 35.55 -4.77
N ILE A 33 -17.36 35.16 -4.32
CA ILE A 33 -17.08 34.89 -2.88
C ILE A 33 -16.92 36.21 -2.08
N ASN A 34 -16.81 37.36 -2.74
CA ASN A 34 -16.66 38.66 -2.09
C ASN A 34 -17.97 39.37 -1.70
N ASP A 35 -19.15 38.77 -1.93
CA ASP A 35 -20.44 39.41 -1.65
C ASP A 35 -21.31 38.57 -0.69
N THR A 36 -20.79 38.28 0.51
CA THR A 36 -21.56 38.31 1.78
C THR A 36 -20.59 38.12 2.95
N SER A 37 -20.45 39.19 3.75
CA SER A 37 -19.50 39.44 4.85
C SER A 37 -18.06 39.79 4.41
N ALA A 38 -17.72 41.07 4.61
CA ALA A 38 -16.42 41.67 4.32
C ALA A 38 -15.27 40.91 5.04
N PRO A 39 -14.07 40.85 4.43
CA PRO A 39 -12.92 40.22 5.05
C PRO A 39 -12.55 41.00 6.32
N CYS A 40 -12.30 40.28 7.42
CA CYS A 40 -11.72 40.84 8.63
C CYS A 40 -10.24 41.14 8.39
N GLU A 41 -9.94 42.08 7.49
CA GLU A 41 -8.62 42.63 7.29
C GLU A 41 -8.35 43.65 8.40
N THR A 42 -7.85 43.18 9.56
CA THR A 42 -6.85 43.83 10.43
C THR A 42 -6.83 43.19 11.85
N TYR A 43 -5.74 42.46 12.17
CA TYR A 43 -5.08 42.36 13.49
C TYR A 43 -5.85 41.87 14.75
N PRO A 44 -5.16 41.56 15.88
CA PRO A 44 -5.64 40.70 16.96
C PRO A 44 -6.48 41.55 17.92
N ASN A 45 -7.81 41.49 17.77
CA ASN A 45 -8.85 41.80 18.76
C ASN A 45 -10.20 41.98 18.04
N CYS A 46 -10.65 40.95 17.33
CA CYS A 46 -11.97 40.96 16.71
C CYS A 46 -13.06 40.76 17.79
N SER A 47 -13.68 41.87 18.20
CA SER A 47 -14.73 41.92 19.23
C SER A 47 -16.11 41.41 18.75
N THR A 48 -16.23 40.98 17.49
CA THR A 48 -17.43 40.36 16.91
C THR A 48 -17.43 38.83 16.93
N CYS A 49 -16.39 38.18 17.48
CA CYS A 49 -16.36 36.73 17.70
C CYS A 49 -17.26 36.30 18.88
N ARG A 50 -18.57 36.53 18.78
CA ARG A 50 -19.58 35.88 19.65
C ARG A 50 -19.86 34.43 19.23
N ASP A 51 -19.31 33.98 18.11
CA ASP A 51 -19.50 32.65 17.53
C ASP A 51 -18.18 31.87 17.45
N ALA A 52 -17.52 31.65 18.59
CA ALA A 52 -16.42 30.68 18.66
C ALA A 52 -16.96 29.28 18.31
N GLY A 53 -16.37 28.63 17.29
CA GLY A 53 -16.75 27.27 16.85
C GLY A 53 -17.44 27.15 15.49
N LYS A 54 -17.78 28.24 14.79
CA LYS A 54 -18.36 28.18 13.44
C LYS A 54 -17.28 28.23 12.34
N TYR A 55 -17.52 27.49 11.26
CA TYR A 55 -16.74 27.61 10.04
C TYR A 55 -17.17 28.86 9.28
N ASN A 56 -16.22 29.75 8.99
CA ASN A 56 -16.54 31.05 8.40
C ASN A 56 -16.44 31.04 6.87
N HIS A 57 -15.66 30.12 6.29
CA HIS A 57 -15.53 29.96 4.84
C HIS A 57 -15.16 28.51 4.47
N CYS A 58 -15.87 27.94 3.50
CA CYS A 58 -15.49 26.71 2.81
C CYS A 58 -15.15 27.03 1.35
N ARG A 59 -13.96 26.61 0.90
CA ARG A 59 -13.54 26.68 -0.51
C ARG A 59 -13.61 25.28 -1.10
N PHE A 60 -14.11 25.17 -2.32
CA PHE A 60 -14.14 23.91 -3.06
C PHE A 60 -13.04 23.99 -4.12
N ASN A 61 -12.06 23.12 -4.04
CA ASN A 61 -11.07 22.89 -5.08
C ASN A 61 -11.46 21.64 -5.87
N PHE A 62 -11.33 21.69 -7.18
CA PHE A 62 -11.71 20.61 -8.09
C PHE A 62 -10.48 20.24 -8.90
N GLU A 63 -9.86 19.11 -8.58
CA GLU A 63 -8.67 18.62 -9.26
C GLU A 63 -8.83 17.10 -9.49
N ASN A 64 -8.65 16.65 -10.74
CA ASN A 64 -8.50 15.22 -11.08
C ASN A 64 -9.56 14.29 -10.45
N ASN A 65 -10.85 14.59 -10.65
CA ASN A 65 -11.99 13.84 -10.08
C ASN A 65 -12.12 13.89 -8.54
N ILE A 66 -11.33 14.72 -7.87
CA ILE A 66 -11.37 14.97 -6.44
C ILE A 66 -11.94 16.36 -6.20
N ILE A 67 -13.01 16.44 -5.41
CA ILE A 67 -13.48 17.70 -4.84
C ILE A 67 -12.79 17.83 -3.49
N THR A 68 -11.75 18.66 -3.43
CA THR A 68 -11.12 19.03 -2.17
C THR A 68 -11.88 20.19 -1.54
N ILE A 69 -12.71 19.92 -0.55
CA ILE A 69 -13.33 20.99 0.25
C ILE A 69 -12.26 21.49 1.22
N VAL A 70 -12.21 22.79 1.50
CA VAL A 70 -11.29 23.41 2.47
C VAL A 70 -12.06 24.38 3.34
N CYS A 71 -12.34 24.00 4.58
CA CYS A 71 -13.09 24.84 5.52
C CYS A 71 -12.17 25.42 6.60
N HIS A 72 -12.42 26.68 6.98
CA HIS A 72 -11.64 27.39 7.99
C HIS A 72 -12.47 27.56 9.28
N LYS A 73 -11.94 27.10 10.41
CA LYS A 73 -12.55 27.22 11.74
C LYS A 73 -11.78 28.25 12.58
N CYS A 74 -12.49 29.23 13.14
CA CYS A 74 -11.90 30.17 14.09
C CYS A 74 -11.92 29.58 15.51
N LYS A 75 -10.75 29.47 16.14
CA LYS A 75 -10.57 28.98 17.52
C LYS A 75 -9.81 30.04 18.33
N GLY A 76 -10.54 30.99 18.91
CA GLY A 76 -9.94 32.14 19.58
C GLY A 76 -9.18 33.02 18.57
N ASN A 77 -7.86 33.17 18.76
CA ASN A 77 -6.98 33.95 17.85
C ASN A 77 -6.34 33.09 16.74
N SER A 78 -6.65 31.79 16.62
CA SER A 78 -6.14 30.93 15.55
C SER A 78 -7.21 30.54 14.53
N LEU A 79 -6.77 30.35 13.28
CA LEU A 79 -7.55 29.78 12.18
C LEU A 79 -7.04 28.36 11.91
N GLU A 80 -7.90 27.36 12.14
CA GLU A 80 -7.63 25.97 11.77
C GLU A 80 -8.16 25.72 10.34
N MET A 81 -7.32 25.14 9.47
CA MET A 81 -7.66 24.80 8.09
C MET A 81 -7.95 23.31 8.00
N HIS A 82 -9.11 22.94 7.45
CA HIS A 82 -9.55 21.55 7.31
C HIS A 82 -9.76 21.23 5.83
N ARG A 83 -9.15 20.14 5.34
CA ARG A 83 -9.29 19.67 3.95
C ARG A 83 -10.12 18.39 3.91
N PHE A 84 -10.95 18.23 2.88
CA PHE A 84 -11.86 17.11 2.68
C PHE A 84 -11.62 16.59 1.27
N ASN A 85 -11.52 15.29 1.02
CA ASN A 85 -11.41 14.77 -0.34
C ASN A 85 -12.66 13.95 -0.68
N VAL A 86 -13.39 14.37 -1.73
CA VAL A 86 -14.56 13.66 -2.24
C VAL A 86 -14.25 13.18 -3.64
N TYR A 87 -14.28 11.87 -3.88
CA TYR A 87 -13.94 11.31 -5.18
C TYR A 87 -15.22 11.10 -6.01
N VAL A 88 -15.29 11.76 -7.17
CA VAL A 88 -16.50 11.91 -8.00
C VAL A 88 -16.28 11.39 -9.41
N THR A 89 -17.30 10.80 -10.04
CA THR A 89 -17.24 10.38 -11.45
C THR A 89 -17.96 11.36 -12.39
N ASN A 90 -17.32 11.71 -13.52
CA ASN A 90 -17.81 12.67 -14.52
C ASN A 90 -18.09 14.08 -13.96
N PRO A 91 -17.05 14.84 -13.57
CA PRO A 91 -17.22 16.22 -13.09
C PRO A 91 -17.94 17.12 -14.12
N ASP A 92 -17.79 16.83 -15.42
CA ASP A 92 -18.38 17.61 -16.52
C ASP A 92 -19.92 17.61 -16.56
N LYS A 93 -20.58 16.66 -15.88
CA LYS A 93 -22.06 16.59 -15.80
C LYS A 93 -22.64 17.34 -14.59
N MET A 94 -21.79 17.93 -13.75
CA MET A 94 -22.25 18.76 -12.63
C MET A 94 -22.79 20.09 -13.18
N LEU A 95 -24.12 20.19 -13.30
CA LEU A 95 -24.83 21.43 -13.61
C LEU A 95 -24.37 22.52 -12.63
N LYS A 96 -23.90 23.67 -13.12
CA LYS A 96 -23.51 24.85 -12.30
C LYS A 96 -24.69 25.29 -11.40
N PRO A 97 -24.73 24.99 -10.09
CA PRO A 97 -25.83 25.43 -9.25
C PRO A 97 -25.47 26.80 -8.65
N ARG A 98 -26.50 27.61 -8.39
CA ARG A 98 -26.35 28.93 -7.73
C ARG A 98 -26.49 28.84 -6.20
N ASP A 99 -26.54 27.64 -5.62
CA ASP A 99 -26.94 27.40 -4.23
C ASP A 99 -26.17 26.24 -3.59
N GLU A 100 -25.65 26.43 -2.36
CA GLU A 100 -24.76 25.49 -1.66
C GLU A 100 -25.48 24.18 -1.26
N ASP A 101 -26.77 24.26 -0.89
CA ASP A 101 -27.59 23.08 -0.54
C ASP A 101 -27.88 22.17 -1.75
N LEU A 102 -27.89 22.72 -2.96
CA LEU A 102 -28.01 21.93 -4.20
C LEU A 102 -26.71 21.21 -4.55
N VAL A 103 -25.56 21.83 -4.27
CA VAL A 103 -24.24 21.23 -4.54
C VAL A 103 -24.07 19.96 -3.72
N CYS A 104 -24.38 19.96 -2.42
CA CYS A 104 -24.26 18.78 -1.56
C CYS A 104 -25.14 17.60 -2.04
N ARG A 105 -26.38 17.89 -2.48
CA ARG A 105 -27.31 16.85 -3.00
C ARG A 105 -26.88 16.30 -4.36
N ASP A 106 -26.37 17.13 -5.25
CA ASP A 106 -25.92 16.69 -6.57
C ASP A 106 -24.56 16.01 -6.51
N VAL A 107 -23.62 16.48 -5.68
CA VAL A 107 -22.35 15.79 -5.40
C VAL A 107 -22.61 14.38 -4.88
N ALA A 108 -23.51 14.22 -3.90
CA ALA A 108 -23.85 12.92 -3.30
C ALA A 108 -24.26 11.87 -4.35
N LYS A 109 -24.90 12.26 -5.46
CA LYS A 109 -25.30 11.33 -6.54
C LYS A 109 -24.12 10.72 -7.31
N PHE A 110 -22.93 11.29 -7.19
CA PHE A 110 -21.74 10.91 -7.97
C PHE A 110 -20.53 10.48 -7.11
N VAL A 111 -20.61 10.60 -5.78
CA VAL A 111 -19.54 10.16 -4.86
C VAL A 111 -19.43 8.64 -4.84
N GLN A 112 -18.23 8.12 -5.11
CA GLN A 112 -17.93 6.69 -5.01
C GLN A 112 -17.04 6.35 -3.81
N ALA A 113 -16.19 7.29 -3.38
CA ALA A 113 -15.39 7.18 -2.18
C ALA A 113 -15.43 8.49 -1.38
N LEU A 114 -15.56 8.39 -0.06
CA LEU A 114 -15.57 9.53 0.85
C LEU A 114 -14.60 9.29 2.01
N GLU A 115 -13.66 10.22 2.21
CA GLU A 115 -12.72 10.21 3.35
C GLU A 115 -13.03 11.38 4.30
N LEU A 116 -13.21 11.07 5.59
CA LEU A 116 -13.48 12.04 6.67
C LEU A 116 -12.32 12.06 7.68
N PRO A 117 -11.47 13.11 7.74
CA PRO A 117 -10.27 13.14 8.60
C PRO A 117 -10.46 13.66 10.04
N ARG A 118 -9.41 13.42 10.86
CA ARG A 118 -9.25 13.56 12.33
C ARG A 118 -9.75 14.83 13.01
N TYR A 119 -9.85 15.93 12.29
CA TYR A 119 -10.16 17.24 12.88
C TYR A 119 -11.58 17.70 12.64
N MET A 120 -12.42 16.82 12.10
CA MET A 120 -13.73 17.26 11.69
C MET A 120 -14.69 17.36 12.86
N ILE A 121 -14.71 16.44 13.85
CA ILE A 121 -15.92 16.30 14.69
C ILE A 121 -15.81 16.87 16.11
N GLY A 122 -14.67 17.45 16.49
CA GLY A 122 -14.63 18.30 17.68
C GLY A 122 -15.41 19.59 17.45
N ASP A 123 -16.66 19.64 17.94
CA ASP A 123 -17.58 20.78 17.88
C ASP A 123 -18.07 21.14 16.45
N LEU A 124 -18.50 20.15 15.66
CA LEU A 124 -19.31 20.44 14.45
C LEU A 124 -20.67 20.97 14.89
N SER A 125 -21.02 22.17 14.41
CA SER A 125 -22.42 22.61 14.46
C SER A 125 -23.31 21.50 13.88
N SER A 126 -24.49 21.30 14.46
CA SER A 126 -25.49 20.31 14.02
C SER A 126 -25.75 20.30 12.51
N LYS A 127 -25.47 21.41 11.81
CA LYS A 127 -25.56 21.56 10.36
C LYS A 127 -24.53 20.77 9.56
N VAL A 128 -23.28 20.66 10.01
CA VAL A 128 -22.24 19.90 9.26
C VAL A 128 -22.45 18.40 9.48
N SER A 129 -22.80 17.99 10.69
CA SER A 129 -23.26 16.62 10.97
C SER A 129 -24.52 16.26 10.17
N SER A 130 -25.48 17.20 10.04
CA SER A 130 -26.63 17.04 9.13
C SER A 130 -26.21 16.94 7.68
N ALA A 131 -25.28 17.78 7.21
CA ALA A 131 -24.81 17.77 5.83
C ALA A 131 -24.07 16.47 5.47
N ILE A 132 -23.22 15.96 6.37
CA ILE A 132 -22.59 14.65 6.22
C ILE A 132 -23.67 13.56 6.24
N GLY A 133 -24.66 13.67 7.12
CA GLY A 133 -25.78 12.73 7.15
C GLY A 133 -26.66 12.77 5.90
N ASP A 134 -26.85 13.95 5.30
CA ASP A 134 -27.57 14.15 4.05
C ASP A 134 -26.76 13.66 2.85
N ILE A 135 -25.44 13.87 2.85
CA ILE A 135 -24.52 13.34 1.84
C ILE A 135 -24.53 11.81 1.91
N LEU A 136 -24.28 11.21 3.08
CA LEU A 136 -24.29 9.76 3.27
C LEU A 136 -25.68 9.19 2.93
N GLY A 137 -26.75 9.84 3.37
CA GLY A 137 -28.14 9.44 3.10
C GLY A 137 -28.57 9.57 1.64
N SER A 138 -27.90 10.44 0.85
CA SER A 138 -28.18 10.65 -0.58
C SER A 138 -27.17 9.95 -1.49
N ALA A 139 -26.11 9.35 -0.94
CA ALA A 139 -25.01 8.76 -1.71
C ALA A 139 -25.33 7.36 -2.24
N SER A 140 -26.24 7.31 -3.21
CA SER A 140 -26.68 6.07 -3.89
C SER A 140 -25.60 5.31 -4.66
N LYS A 141 -24.39 5.87 -4.78
CA LYS A 141 -23.24 5.27 -5.50
C LYS A 141 -21.99 5.09 -4.63
N LEU A 142 -22.08 5.35 -3.33
CA LEU A 142 -20.93 5.28 -2.42
C LEU A 142 -20.51 3.82 -2.25
N ARG A 143 -19.32 3.47 -2.74
CA ARG A 143 -18.74 2.13 -2.64
C ARG A 143 -17.75 2.02 -1.48
N VAL A 144 -17.04 3.10 -1.17
CA VAL A 144 -16.04 3.16 -0.10
C VAL A 144 -16.38 4.31 0.85
N LEU A 145 -16.49 4.01 2.14
CA LEU A 145 -16.60 5.01 3.19
C LEU A 145 -15.42 4.85 4.15
N GLU A 146 -14.61 5.91 4.26
CA GLU A 146 -13.48 5.96 5.18
C GLU A 146 -13.67 7.11 6.18
N MET A 147 -13.56 6.77 7.46
CA MET A 147 -13.64 7.71 8.56
C MET A 147 -12.40 7.53 9.44
N LYS A 148 -11.60 8.59 9.55
CA LYS A 148 -10.35 8.64 10.32
C LYS A 148 -10.49 9.65 11.46
N ALA A 149 -10.35 9.17 12.69
CA ALA A 149 -10.49 9.89 13.94
C ALA A 149 -11.67 10.87 13.97
N ALA A 150 -12.80 10.36 13.48
CA ALA A 150 -14.06 11.08 13.42
C ALA A 150 -14.83 10.84 14.74
N GLU A 151 -15.18 11.88 15.50
CA GLU A 151 -16.08 11.72 16.65
C GLU A 151 -17.47 11.26 16.19
N LEU A 152 -17.78 10.00 16.46
CA LEU A 152 -19.06 9.41 16.13
C LEU A 152 -20.12 9.85 17.16
N THR A 153 -20.63 11.08 17.04
CA THR A 153 -21.80 11.53 17.82
C THR A 153 -23.00 10.60 17.59
N LYS A 154 -23.99 10.60 18.50
CA LYS A 154 -25.20 9.76 18.36
C LYS A 154 -25.89 9.94 17.00
N ALA A 155 -26.09 11.18 16.55
CA ALA A 155 -26.74 11.46 15.27
C ALA A 155 -25.91 10.93 14.07
N ASN A 156 -24.59 11.07 14.13
CA ASN A 156 -23.70 10.57 13.09
C ASN A 156 -23.71 9.03 13.05
N MET A 157 -23.79 8.37 14.21
CA MET A 157 -23.93 6.92 14.29
C MET A 157 -25.24 6.41 13.73
N GLU A 158 -26.36 7.04 14.09
CA GLU A 158 -27.67 6.67 13.54
C GLU A 158 -27.69 6.81 12.01
N CYS A 159 -27.06 7.87 11.48
CA CYS A 159 -26.91 8.04 10.05
C CYS A 159 -26.00 6.98 9.43
N LEU A 160 -24.81 6.72 10.00
CA LEU A 160 -23.89 5.69 9.55
C LEU A 160 -24.58 4.33 9.51
N CYS A 161 -25.28 3.95 10.58
CA CYS A 161 -26.02 2.69 10.66
C CYS A 161 -27.09 2.61 9.56
N LYS A 162 -27.83 3.70 9.31
CA LYS A 162 -28.82 3.77 8.23
C LYS A 162 -28.17 3.57 6.86
N VAL A 163 -27.04 4.20 6.62
CA VAL A 163 -26.33 4.15 5.33
C VAL A 163 -25.78 2.75 5.07
N VAL A 164 -25.11 2.17 6.08
CA VAL A 164 -24.54 0.82 5.99
C VAL A 164 -25.62 -0.24 5.78
N SER A 165 -26.76 -0.13 6.49
CA SER A 165 -27.85 -1.10 6.40
C SER A 165 -28.72 -0.97 5.15
N THR A 166 -28.88 0.24 4.60
CA THR A 166 -29.76 0.48 3.45
C THR A 166 -29.02 0.53 2.11
N SER A 167 -27.70 0.77 2.10
CA SER A 167 -26.93 0.80 0.87
C SER A 167 -26.90 -0.57 0.21
N THR A 168 -27.06 -0.57 -1.11
CA THR A 168 -26.92 -1.75 -1.97
C THR A 168 -25.62 -1.75 -2.76
N VAL A 169 -24.78 -0.73 -2.57
CA VAL A 169 -23.54 -0.51 -3.34
C VAL A 169 -22.32 -0.28 -2.45
N LEU A 170 -22.49 -0.06 -1.14
CA LEU A 170 -21.38 0.14 -0.22
C LEU A 170 -20.64 -1.18 -0.01
N GLU A 171 -19.40 -1.25 -0.50
CA GLU A 171 -18.57 -2.45 -0.50
C GLU A 171 -17.53 -2.41 0.62
N GLN A 172 -17.06 -1.22 1.00
CA GLN A 172 -15.99 -1.06 1.97
C GLN A 172 -16.31 0.01 3.02
N LEU A 173 -16.07 -0.34 4.27
CA LEU A 173 -16.19 0.56 5.42
C LEU A 173 -14.87 0.54 6.21
N HIS A 174 -14.26 1.71 6.37
CA HIS A 174 -13.01 1.88 7.11
C HIS A 174 -13.25 2.87 8.25
N LEU A 175 -13.02 2.42 9.48
CA LEU A 175 -13.19 3.20 10.71
C LEU A 175 -11.88 3.14 11.50
N SER A 176 -11.14 4.24 11.56
CA SER A 176 -9.88 4.32 12.30
C SER A 176 -10.01 5.41 13.36
N GLY A 177 -9.73 5.11 14.63
CA GLY A 177 -9.69 6.11 15.71
C GLY A 177 -11.01 6.85 15.98
N CYS A 178 -12.15 6.34 15.52
CA CYS A 178 -13.46 6.99 15.61
C CYS A 178 -14.16 6.81 16.98
N TRP A 179 -13.43 6.38 18.00
CA TRP A 179 -13.95 5.69 19.19
C TRP A 179 -13.77 6.54 20.47
N HIS A 180 -14.21 7.80 20.44
CA HIS A 180 -14.03 8.74 21.54
C HIS A 180 -15.13 8.66 22.61
N GLU A 181 -14.74 8.89 23.87
CA GLU A 181 -15.64 9.13 25.01
C GLU A 181 -16.26 10.53 24.94
N ASP A 182 -17.59 10.63 25.02
CA ASP A 182 -18.25 11.88 25.40
C ASP A 182 -18.94 11.67 26.73
N SER A 183 -18.21 12.02 27.80
CA SER A 183 -18.63 11.93 29.20
C SER A 183 -20.02 12.53 29.51
N ARG A 184 -20.56 13.42 28.66
CA ARG A 184 -21.92 13.98 28.78
C ARG A 184 -22.98 13.11 28.10
N LEU A 185 -22.67 12.46 26.99
CA LEU A 185 -23.57 11.58 26.24
C LEU A 185 -23.61 10.14 26.77
N ASP A 186 -22.51 9.66 27.35
CA ASP A 186 -22.38 8.29 27.87
C ASP A 186 -23.38 7.98 29.01
N ARG A 187 -23.88 9.01 29.70
CA ARG A 187 -24.93 8.89 30.72
C ARG A 187 -26.35 8.73 30.17
N LEU A 188 -26.60 9.17 28.94
CA LEU A 188 -27.92 9.14 28.28
C LEU A 188 -28.02 8.03 27.23
N TYR A 189 -26.88 7.57 26.71
CA TYR A 189 -26.81 6.54 25.68
C TYR A 189 -25.51 5.75 25.87
N PRO A 190 -25.54 4.60 26.58
CA PRO A 190 -24.33 3.88 26.93
C PRO A 190 -23.60 3.36 25.66
N PRO A 191 -22.25 3.37 25.64
CA PRO A 191 -21.42 2.95 24.51
C PRO A 191 -21.83 1.60 23.91
N SER A 192 -22.20 0.63 24.76
CA SER A 192 -22.69 -0.69 24.35
C SER A 192 -23.87 -0.64 23.37
N SER A 193 -24.81 0.31 23.52
CA SER A 193 -25.97 0.44 22.63
C SER A 193 -25.63 1.03 21.25
N LYS A 194 -24.57 1.84 21.19
CA LYS A 194 -24.09 2.49 19.97
C LYS A 194 -23.37 1.49 19.07
N TYR A 195 -22.47 0.69 19.63
CA TYR A 195 -21.70 -0.30 18.89
C TYR A 195 -22.53 -1.49 18.44
N GLN A 196 -23.48 -1.94 19.27
CA GLN A 196 -24.49 -2.91 18.88
C GLN A 196 -25.30 -2.46 17.66
N SER A 197 -25.68 -1.18 17.58
CA SER A 197 -26.45 -0.64 16.44
C SER A 197 -25.64 -0.68 15.15
N LEU A 198 -24.34 -0.39 15.22
CA LEU A 198 -23.43 -0.47 14.08
C LEU A 198 -23.21 -1.92 13.65
N ALA A 199 -22.97 -2.82 14.60
CA ALA A 199 -22.87 -4.26 14.34
C ALA A 199 -24.11 -4.78 13.60
N ASN A 200 -25.30 -4.46 14.12
CA ASN A 200 -26.57 -4.83 13.49
C ASN A 200 -26.73 -4.24 12.09
N ALA A 201 -26.30 -3.00 11.87
CA ALA A 201 -26.34 -2.36 10.56
C ALA A 201 -25.41 -3.05 9.56
N ILE A 202 -24.21 -3.43 10.00
CA ILE A 202 -23.25 -4.19 9.20
C ILE A 202 -23.84 -5.57 8.85
N GLY A 203 -24.41 -6.28 9.82
CA GLY A 203 -25.05 -7.57 9.61
C GLY A 203 -26.26 -7.54 8.65
N ALA A 204 -26.99 -6.42 8.65
CA ALA A 204 -28.10 -6.17 7.74
C ALA A 204 -27.65 -5.77 6.31
N SER A 205 -26.39 -5.37 6.14
CA SER A 205 -25.87 -4.94 4.84
C SER A 205 -25.90 -6.08 3.83
N LYS A 206 -26.22 -5.74 2.57
CA LYS A 206 -26.26 -6.70 1.46
C LYS A 206 -25.06 -6.60 0.52
N SER A 207 -24.29 -5.52 0.62
CA SER A 207 -23.20 -5.20 -0.31
C SER A 207 -21.83 -5.15 0.36
N LEU A 208 -21.77 -4.98 1.69
CA LEU A 208 -20.50 -4.80 2.38
C LEU A 208 -19.65 -6.07 2.31
N GLN A 209 -18.42 -5.93 1.82
CA GLN A 209 -17.45 -7.02 1.67
C GLN A 209 -16.21 -6.82 2.53
N LEU A 210 -15.81 -5.56 2.76
CA LEU A 210 -14.64 -5.19 3.54
C LEU A 210 -15.05 -4.33 4.72
N LEU A 211 -14.63 -4.76 5.91
CA LEU A 211 -14.68 -3.95 7.12
C LEU A 211 -13.27 -3.79 7.67
N ARG A 212 -12.83 -2.54 7.84
CA ARG A 212 -11.59 -2.18 8.52
C ARG A 212 -11.92 -1.38 9.77
N ILE A 213 -11.40 -1.86 10.89
CA ILE A 213 -11.48 -1.20 12.18
C ILE A 213 -10.06 -1.07 12.72
N SER A 214 -9.70 0.14 13.13
CA SER A 214 -8.39 0.41 13.72
C SER A 214 -8.50 1.34 14.91
N GLU A 215 -7.61 1.19 15.88
CA GLU A 215 -7.49 2.07 17.06
C GLU A 215 -8.80 2.16 17.85
N MET A 216 -9.47 1.02 18.09
CA MET A 216 -10.72 0.98 18.86
C MET A 216 -10.43 0.87 20.35
N ASP A 217 -10.60 1.99 21.07
CA ASP A 217 -10.26 2.08 22.49
C ASP A 217 -11.42 1.69 23.45
N MET A 218 -12.65 1.54 22.96
CA MET A 218 -13.86 1.40 23.79
C MET A 218 -14.70 0.17 23.46
N ASP A 219 -14.89 -0.73 24.42
CA ASP A 219 -15.68 -1.98 24.35
C ASP A 219 -15.52 -2.82 23.06
N PRO A 220 -14.29 -3.01 22.52
CA PRO A 220 -14.08 -3.78 21.29
C PRO A 220 -14.53 -5.23 21.42
N GLU A 221 -14.38 -5.84 22.60
CA GLU A 221 -14.87 -7.18 22.94
C GLU A 221 -16.35 -7.37 22.58
N GLN A 222 -17.21 -6.52 23.15
CA GLN A 222 -18.65 -6.63 22.97
C GLN A 222 -19.06 -6.31 21.54
N PHE A 223 -18.41 -5.31 20.91
CA PHE A 223 -18.67 -5.00 19.51
C PHE A 223 -18.38 -6.19 18.58
N LEU A 224 -17.29 -6.92 18.80
CA LEU A 224 -16.99 -8.11 17.99
C LEU A 224 -18.01 -9.22 18.20
N VAL A 225 -18.44 -9.46 19.44
CA VAL A 225 -19.51 -10.41 19.76
C VAL A 225 -20.79 -10.05 18.99
N ASP A 226 -21.19 -8.79 19.05
CA ASP A 226 -22.38 -8.27 18.39
C ASP A 226 -22.27 -8.34 16.85
N LEU A 227 -21.09 -7.99 16.32
CA LEU A 227 -20.78 -8.01 14.89
C LEU A 227 -20.93 -9.43 14.34
N PHE A 228 -20.31 -10.41 15.00
CA PHE A 228 -20.34 -11.79 14.52
C PHE A 228 -21.70 -12.47 14.77
N ALA A 229 -22.42 -12.11 15.84
CA ALA A 229 -23.79 -12.57 16.06
C ALA A 229 -24.79 -12.07 15.00
N SER A 230 -24.59 -10.85 14.47
CA SER A 230 -25.50 -10.22 13.50
C SER A 230 -25.31 -10.67 12.04
N SER A 231 -24.52 -11.72 11.78
CA SER A 231 -24.23 -12.31 10.46
C SER A 231 -23.09 -11.66 9.65
N ALA A 232 -22.05 -11.16 10.33
CA ALA A 232 -20.82 -10.70 9.67
C ALA A 232 -20.01 -11.81 8.95
N HIS A 233 -20.42 -13.08 9.03
CA HIS A 233 -19.84 -14.19 8.23
C HIS A 233 -19.93 -13.97 6.70
N LYS A 234 -20.71 -12.99 6.24
CA LYS A 234 -20.82 -12.58 4.82
C LYS A 234 -19.67 -11.69 4.34
N LEU A 235 -18.87 -11.14 5.25
CA LEU A 235 -17.70 -10.34 4.89
C LEU A 235 -16.68 -11.23 4.16
N ARG A 236 -15.97 -10.64 3.21
CA ARG A 236 -14.83 -11.28 2.54
C ARG A 236 -13.50 -10.88 3.15
N LYS A 237 -13.39 -9.65 3.64
CA LYS A 237 -12.18 -9.11 4.23
C LYS A 237 -12.50 -8.40 5.54
N PHE A 238 -11.83 -8.82 6.60
CA PHE A 238 -11.94 -8.18 7.90
C PHE A 238 -10.54 -7.78 8.38
N ILE A 239 -10.38 -6.50 8.66
CA ILE A 239 -9.12 -5.92 9.17
C ILE A 239 -9.43 -5.32 10.53
N LEU A 240 -8.72 -5.79 11.55
CA LEU A 240 -8.82 -5.29 12.90
C LEU A 240 -7.41 -5.04 13.43
N THR A 241 -7.02 -3.78 13.56
CA THR A 241 -5.64 -3.44 13.93
C THR A 241 -5.56 -2.50 15.11
N PHE A 242 -4.47 -2.58 15.89
CA PHE A 242 -4.22 -1.69 17.03
C PHE A 242 -5.44 -1.59 17.96
N THR A 243 -5.98 -2.74 18.35
CA THR A 243 -7.20 -2.81 19.17
C THR A 243 -6.98 -3.86 20.26
N ASP A 244 -7.17 -3.50 21.52
CA ASP A 244 -7.17 -4.48 22.60
C ASP A 244 -8.55 -5.15 22.66
N VAL A 245 -8.66 -6.30 22.01
CA VAL A 245 -9.91 -7.06 21.92
C VAL A 245 -10.12 -8.02 23.08
N GLY A 246 -9.18 -8.12 24.03
CA GLY A 246 -9.23 -9.07 25.14
C GLY A 246 -9.52 -10.53 24.75
N SER A 247 -9.72 -11.40 25.75
CA SER A 247 -9.96 -12.83 25.49
C SER A 247 -11.34 -13.09 24.87
N VAL A 248 -12.34 -12.25 25.20
CA VAL A 248 -13.71 -12.37 24.69
C VAL A 248 -13.77 -12.04 23.20
N GLY A 249 -13.08 -10.98 22.75
CA GLY A 249 -13.02 -10.64 21.34
C GLY A 249 -12.27 -11.68 20.51
N ILE A 250 -11.17 -12.24 21.04
CA ILE A 250 -10.47 -13.37 20.41
C ILE A 250 -11.38 -14.59 20.26
N GLN A 251 -12.16 -14.92 21.30
CA GLN A 251 -13.13 -16.02 21.22
C GLN A 251 -14.22 -15.75 20.16
N ALA A 252 -14.67 -14.50 20.02
CA ALA A 252 -15.63 -14.12 18.99
C ALA A 252 -15.05 -14.29 17.57
N ILE A 253 -13.77 -13.92 17.37
CA ILE A 253 -13.04 -14.14 16.11
C ILE A 253 -12.91 -15.64 15.81
N GLN A 254 -12.58 -16.47 16.81
CA GLN A 254 -12.53 -17.91 16.64
C GLN A 254 -13.88 -18.48 16.20
N GLN A 255 -14.97 -18.10 16.88
CA GLN A 255 -16.33 -18.59 16.57
C GLN A 255 -16.78 -18.25 15.14
N VAL A 256 -16.49 -17.04 14.64
CA VAL A 256 -16.85 -16.69 13.25
C VAL A 256 -16.04 -17.46 12.22
N LEU A 257 -14.77 -17.74 12.50
CA LEU A 257 -13.92 -18.53 11.61
C LEU A 257 -14.33 -20.01 11.61
N GLU A 258 -14.80 -20.54 12.74
CA GLU A 258 -15.32 -21.91 12.84
C GLU A 258 -16.74 -22.07 12.25
N HIS A 259 -17.43 -20.97 11.97
CA HIS A 259 -18.78 -21.02 11.43
C HIS A 259 -18.81 -21.66 10.03
N PRO A 260 -19.71 -22.64 9.76
CA PRO A 260 -19.76 -23.35 8.47
C PRO A 260 -20.01 -22.45 7.25
N GLU A 261 -20.67 -21.32 7.45
CA GLU A 261 -20.99 -20.35 6.40
C GLU A 261 -20.00 -19.16 6.36
N CYS A 262 -18.84 -19.28 7.01
CA CYS A 262 -17.81 -18.24 6.97
C CYS A 262 -17.36 -17.99 5.52
N GLN A 263 -17.40 -16.73 5.09
CA GLN A 263 -16.94 -16.31 3.76
C GLN A 263 -15.69 -15.42 3.80
N LEU A 264 -15.09 -15.25 4.99
CA LEU A 264 -13.87 -14.47 5.17
C LEU A 264 -12.73 -15.14 4.41
N GLN A 265 -12.21 -14.43 3.42
CA GLN A 265 -11.06 -14.82 2.62
C GLN A 265 -9.78 -14.15 3.12
N CYS A 266 -9.88 -12.98 3.74
CA CYS A 266 -8.75 -12.22 4.27
C CYS A 266 -9.05 -11.76 5.69
N LEU A 267 -8.15 -12.06 6.62
CA LEU A 267 -8.20 -11.64 8.00
C LEU A 267 -6.87 -11.00 8.39
N ASP A 268 -6.91 -9.76 8.85
CA ASP A 268 -5.75 -9.04 9.36
C ASP A 268 -6.00 -8.63 10.81
N LEU A 269 -5.16 -9.16 11.70
CA LEU A 269 -5.19 -8.93 13.14
C LEU A 269 -3.90 -8.26 13.63
N SER A 270 -3.30 -7.40 12.81
CA SER A 270 -2.02 -6.75 13.14
C SER A 270 -2.12 -5.79 14.33
N GLY A 271 -1.23 -5.92 15.30
CA GLY A 271 -1.16 -5.04 16.46
C GLY A 271 -2.29 -5.29 17.48
N LEU A 272 -2.77 -6.54 17.60
CA LEU A 272 -3.56 -6.93 18.77
C LEU A 272 -2.62 -7.15 19.96
N GLU A 273 -3.00 -6.67 21.15
CA GLU A 273 -2.16 -6.74 22.36
C GLU A 273 -2.27 -8.07 23.13
N ASN A 274 -2.86 -9.13 22.55
CA ASN A 274 -3.26 -10.35 23.27
C ASN A 274 -2.56 -11.63 22.77
N ASP A 275 -1.86 -12.30 23.68
CA ASP A 275 -1.12 -13.56 23.50
C ASP A 275 -1.98 -14.75 23.07
N THR A 276 -3.24 -14.83 23.52
CA THR A 276 -4.16 -15.94 23.21
C THR A 276 -4.69 -15.95 21.77
N SER A 277 -4.44 -14.89 21.01
CA SER A 277 -4.98 -14.71 19.64
C SER A 277 -4.52 -15.81 18.67
N ILE A 278 -3.25 -16.20 18.73
CA ILE A 278 -2.64 -17.14 17.78
C ILE A 278 -3.20 -18.54 17.96
N THR A 279 -3.30 -19.01 19.22
CA THR A 279 -3.84 -20.34 19.53
C THR A 279 -5.33 -20.44 19.13
N ALA A 280 -6.12 -19.40 19.36
CA ALA A 280 -7.53 -19.37 18.97
C ALA A 280 -7.71 -19.41 17.44
N VAL A 281 -6.95 -18.58 16.71
CA VAL A 281 -6.96 -18.57 15.24
C VAL A 281 -6.46 -19.90 14.67
N ALA A 282 -5.42 -20.50 15.26
CA ALA A 282 -4.93 -21.82 14.87
C ALA A 282 -6.02 -22.90 14.98
N ASN A 283 -6.76 -22.93 16.09
CA ASN A 283 -7.84 -23.89 16.27
C ASN A 283 -8.95 -23.71 15.22
N ALA A 284 -9.32 -22.46 14.92
CA ALA A 284 -10.30 -22.17 13.89
C ALA A 284 -9.83 -22.60 12.48
N LEU A 285 -8.55 -22.39 12.15
CA LEU A 285 -7.98 -22.77 10.85
C LEU A 285 -8.08 -24.28 10.54
N ARG A 286 -8.21 -25.14 11.56
CA ARG A 286 -8.36 -26.59 11.36
C ARG A 286 -9.68 -26.96 10.69
N VAL A 287 -10.72 -26.16 10.90
CA VAL A 287 -12.08 -26.40 10.37
C VAL A 287 -12.50 -25.36 9.34
N ASN A 288 -11.87 -24.18 9.36
CA ASN A 288 -12.12 -23.14 8.39
C ASN A 288 -11.65 -23.57 6.99
N SER A 289 -12.53 -23.38 6.00
CA SER A 289 -12.29 -23.70 4.59
C SER A 289 -12.54 -22.49 3.66
N ALA A 290 -12.52 -21.28 4.21
CA ALA A 290 -12.79 -20.05 3.47
C ALA A 290 -11.57 -19.12 3.42
N LEU A 291 -10.77 -19.09 4.49
CA LEU A 291 -9.68 -18.15 4.66
C LEU A 291 -8.51 -18.51 3.74
N LYS A 292 -8.07 -17.49 2.99
CA LYS A 292 -6.96 -17.54 2.03
C LYS A 292 -5.78 -16.71 2.50
N GLU A 293 -6.01 -15.61 3.19
CA GLU A 293 -4.98 -14.70 3.67
C GLU A 293 -5.16 -14.46 5.17
N LEU A 294 -4.08 -14.64 5.92
CA LEU A 294 -4.02 -14.34 7.34
C LEU A 294 -2.79 -13.49 7.64
N VAL A 295 -3.02 -12.33 8.25
CA VAL A 295 -1.98 -11.43 8.72
C VAL A 295 -2.03 -11.36 10.25
N LEU A 296 -0.94 -11.79 10.88
CA LEU A 296 -0.69 -11.69 12.30
C LEU A 296 0.62 -10.90 12.45
N SER A 297 0.52 -9.58 12.58
CA SER A 297 1.66 -8.78 13.04
C SER A 297 1.55 -8.60 14.54
N CYS A 298 2.58 -8.99 15.28
CA CYS A 298 2.62 -8.92 16.73
C CYS A 298 3.81 -8.05 17.17
N ASP A 299 3.59 -7.25 18.21
CA ASP A 299 4.67 -6.59 18.96
C ASP A 299 5.11 -7.41 20.19
N TYR A 300 4.40 -8.50 20.49
CA TYR A 300 4.69 -9.45 21.57
C TYR A 300 5.33 -10.75 21.07
N GLN A 301 5.91 -11.50 22.01
CA GLN A 301 6.57 -12.78 21.77
C GLN A 301 5.58 -13.88 21.38
N ILE A 302 5.79 -14.51 20.22
CA ILE A 302 5.13 -15.78 19.88
C ILE A 302 5.90 -16.93 20.54
N LEU A 303 5.22 -17.74 21.35
CA LEU A 303 5.84 -18.89 22.02
C LEU A 303 5.88 -20.13 21.14
N ASP A 304 6.80 -21.05 21.43
CA ASP A 304 6.91 -22.34 20.76
C ASP A 304 5.60 -23.15 20.81
N CYS A 305 4.82 -23.03 21.88
CA CYS A 305 3.53 -23.71 22.01
C CYS A 305 2.46 -23.16 21.07
N ASP A 306 2.46 -21.85 20.83
CA ASP A 306 1.55 -21.20 19.90
C ASP A 306 1.88 -21.61 18.47
N ILE A 307 3.16 -21.55 18.09
CA ILE A 307 3.61 -22.02 16.78
C ILE A 307 3.37 -23.50 16.59
N LEU A 308 3.57 -24.34 17.59
CA LEU A 308 3.25 -25.77 17.49
C LEU A 308 1.77 -25.98 17.15
N THR A 309 0.87 -25.29 17.85
CA THR A 309 -0.58 -25.38 17.62
C THR A 309 -0.93 -24.89 16.23
N PHE A 310 -0.34 -23.77 15.81
CA PHE A 310 -0.52 -23.17 14.49
C PHE A 310 -0.01 -24.09 13.37
N SER A 311 1.16 -24.72 13.56
CA SER A 311 1.76 -25.65 12.60
C SER A 311 0.91 -26.89 12.36
N GLN A 312 0.33 -27.43 13.44
CA GLN A 312 -0.60 -28.55 13.35
C GLN A 312 -1.92 -28.16 12.65
N ALA A 313 -2.32 -26.89 12.72
CA ALA A 313 -3.47 -26.39 11.98
C ALA A 313 -3.15 -26.20 10.50
N LEU A 314 -1.99 -25.61 10.17
CA LEU A 314 -1.50 -25.51 8.79
C LEU A 314 -1.43 -26.87 8.11
N ALA A 315 -0.98 -27.91 8.83
CA ALA A 315 -0.84 -29.25 8.28
C ALA A 315 -2.16 -29.89 7.79
N VAL A 316 -3.31 -29.41 8.28
CA VAL A 316 -4.64 -29.91 7.87
C VAL A 316 -5.42 -28.89 7.05
N ASN A 317 -5.01 -27.61 7.07
CA ASN A 317 -5.63 -26.58 6.29
C ASN A 317 -5.22 -26.70 4.80
N SER A 318 -6.18 -26.48 3.90
CA SER A 318 -5.97 -26.61 2.45
C SER A 318 -6.43 -25.38 1.67
N THR A 319 -6.70 -24.28 2.37
CA THR A 319 -7.27 -23.06 1.76
C THR A 319 -6.40 -21.83 1.94
N LEU A 320 -5.56 -21.80 2.98
CA LEU A 320 -4.67 -20.67 3.25
C LEU A 320 -3.58 -20.61 2.19
N GLU A 321 -3.54 -19.50 1.45
CA GLU A 321 -2.61 -19.21 0.36
C GLU A 321 -1.52 -18.21 0.80
N LYS A 322 -1.82 -17.36 1.78
CA LYS A 322 -0.93 -16.32 2.30
C LYS A 322 -0.93 -16.28 3.83
N LEU A 323 0.26 -16.30 4.43
CA LEU A 323 0.46 -16.16 5.87
C LEU A 323 1.51 -15.10 6.15
N GLU A 324 1.17 -14.09 6.94
CA GLU A 324 2.14 -13.13 7.48
C GLU A 324 2.24 -13.30 9.00
N LEU A 325 3.44 -13.63 9.48
CA LEU A 325 3.82 -13.72 10.89
C LEU A 325 4.93 -12.69 11.13
N ARG A 326 4.56 -11.41 11.16
CA ARG A 326 5.51 -10.31 11.29
C ARG A 326 5.74 -9.97 12.76
N TYR A 327 6.98 -9.61 13.07
CA TYR A 327 7.34 -9.03 14.35
C TYR A 327 7.71 -7.56 14.18
N ASP A 328 6.89 -6.67 14.75
CA ASP A 328 7.09 -5.22 14.69
C ASP A 328 7.71 -4.66 15.98
N GLY A 329 8.00 -5.51 16.97
CA GLY A 329 8.56 -5.07 18.25
C GLY A 329 9.99 -4.56 18.14
N SER A 330 10.37 -3.70 19.11
CA SER A 330 11.68 -3.04 19.16
C SER A 330 12.78 -3.89 19.80
N SER A 331 12.42 -4.96 20.50
CA SER A 331 13.33 -5.83 21.25
C SER A 331 13.61 -7.10 20.45
N ALA A 332 14.82 -7.20 19.92
CA ALA A 332 15.26 -8.37 19.14
C ALA A 332 15.20 -9.71 19.90
N GLU A 333 15.03 -9.69 21.21
CA GLU A 333 14.99 -10.88 22.07
C GLU A 333 13.59 -11.53 22.15
N ASP A 334 12.52 -10.82 21.79
CA ASP A 334 11.16 -11.28 22.09
C ASP A 334 10.57 -12.18 20.99
N PHE A 335 10.98 -12.08 19.72
CA PHE A 335 10.54 -13.01 18.67
C PHE A 335 11.58 -14.10 18.38
N LEU A 336 12.03 -14.81 19.41
CA LEU A 336 12.92 -15.95 19.26
C LEU A 336 12.16 -17.26 19.48
N LEU A 337 11.73 -17.89 18.39
CA LEU A 337 11.34 -19.29 18.42
C LEU A 337 12.58 -20.14 18.71
N SER A 338 12.45 -21.15 19.57
CA SER A 338 13.53 -22.11 19.74
C SER A 338 13.69 -22.97 18.48
N SER A 339 14.77 -23.75 18.41
CA SER A 339 14.93 -24.71 17.30
C SER A 339 13.79 -25.75 17.25
N ASN A 340 13.11 -26.02 18.37
CA ASN A 340 11.93 -26.88 18.39
C ASN A 340 10.69 -26.17 17.83
N GLY A 341 10.53 -24.88 18.09
CA GLY A 341 9.50 -24.04 17.47
C GLY A 341 9.62 -24.05 15.94
N TRP A 342 10.82 -23.77 15.42
CA TRP A 342 11.10 -23.81 13.98
C TRP A 342 10.93 -25.19 13.35
N LYS A 343 11.34 -26.27 14.03
CA LYS A 343 11.10 -27.65 13.57
C LYS A 343 9.61 -27.93 13.42
N SER A 344 8.80 -27.46 14.37
CA SER A 344 7.34 -27.62 14.34
C SER A 344 6.73 -26.82 13.19
N PHE A 345 7.16 -25.56 13.03
CA PHE A 345 6.71 -24.68 11.94
C PHE A 345 6.96 -25.28 10.57
N VAL A 346 8.21 -25.69 10.31
CA VAL A 346 8.61 -26.33 9.06
C VAL A 346 7.85 -27.63 8.80
N GLN A 347 7.56 -28.41 9.84
CA GLN A 347 6.75 -29.62 9.69
C GLN A 347 5.33 -29.27 9.20
N GLY A 348 4.71 -28.21 9.73
CA GLY A 348 3.43 -27.71 9.22
C GLY A 348 3.52 -27.23 7.76
N LEU A 349 4.59 -26.50 7.41
CA LEU A 349 4.82 -25.98 6.06
C LEU A 349 4.97 -27.07 4.99
N ARG A 350 5.50 -28.23 5.36
CA ARG A 350 5.66 -29.36 4.44
C ARG A 350 4.34 -30.04 4.09
N GLU A 351 3.40 -30.03 5.02
CA GLU A 351 2.09 -30.70 4.86
C GLU A 351 1.07 -29.78 4.19
N VAL A 352 1.17 -28.46 4.40
CA VAL A 352 0.25 -27.49 3.78
C VAL A 352 0.51 -27.42 2.26
N THR A 353 -0.55 -27.62 1.48
CA THR A 353 -0.45 -27.66 0.01
C THR A 353 -0.96 -26.41 -0.68
N SER A 354 -1.71 -25.56 0.02
CA SER A 354 -2.28 -24.33 -0.51
C SER A 354 -1.37 -23.11 -0.36
N LEU A 355 -0.47 -23.11 0.61
CA LEU A 355 0.32 -21.92 0.97
C LEU A 355 1.33 -21.57 -0.13
N ARG A 356 1.31 -20.32 -0.58
CA ARG A 356 2.17 -19.78 -1.66
C ARG A 356 3.07 -18.65 -1.17
N HIS A 357 2.62 -17.91 -0.16
CA HIS A 357 3.33 -16.76 0.40
C HIS A 357 3.46 -16.87 1.91
N ILE A 358 4.69 -16.64 2.39
CA ILE A 358 4.99 -16.51 3.81
C ILE A 358 5.79 -15.23 4.03
N ASP A 359 5.40 -14.48 5.06
CA ASP A 359 6.17 -13.36 5.59
C ASP A 359 6.61 -13.66 7.04
N LEU A 360 7.92 -13.63 7.29
CA LEU A 360 8.57 -13.83 8.58
C LEU A 360 9.37 -12.59 8.99
N SER A 361 9.03 -11.41 8.47
CA SER A 361 9.77 -10.18 8.71
C SER A 361 9.85 -9.83 10.19
N GLY A 362 10.99 -9.27 10.61
CA GLY A 362 11.29 -8.94 11.99
C GLY A 362 11.68 -10.13 12.87
N SER A 363 11.61 -11.36 12.35
CA SER A 363 12.01 -12.54 13.11
C SER A 363 13.51 -12.56 13.42
N HIS A 364 13.86 -13.06 14.59
CA HIS A 364 15.23 -13.35 14.95
C HIS A 364 15.61 -14.78 14.53
N PHE A 365 16.75 -14.92 13.87
CA PHE A 365 17.23 -16.19 13.36
C PHE A 365 18.61 -16.55 13.91
N THR A 366 18.70 -17.67 14.60
CA THR A 366 19.99 -18.36 14.84
C THR A 366 20.39 -19.16 13.60
N ILE A 367 21.67 -19.53 13.51
CA ILE A 367 22.19 -20.41 12.44
C ILE A 367 21.35 -21.70 12.38
N GLU A 368 21.16 -22.38 13.51
CA GLU A 368 20.36 -23.63 13.58
C GLU A 368 18.93 -23.41 13.06
N SER A 369 18.27 -22.30 13.44
CA SER A 369 16.91 -22.01 12.96
C SER A 369 16.83 -21.74 11.46
N MET A 370 17.82 -21.06 10.88
CA MET A 370 17.89 -20.82 9.42
C MET A 370 18.14 -22.10 8.65
N GLU A 371 19.03 -22.97 9.13
CA GLU A 371 19.24 -24.29 8.53
C GLU A 371 17.96 -25.12 8.55
N ILE A 372 17.24 -25.14 9.68
CA ILE A 372 15.95 -25.82 9.80
C ILE A 372 14.94 -25.27 8.79
N LEU A 373 14.84 -23.94 8.68
CA LEU A 373 13.95 -23.28 7.72
C LEU A 373 14.32 -23.66 6.28
N ILE A 374 15.58 -23.51 5.88
CA ILE A 374 16.05 -23.78 4.51
C ILE A 374 15.82 -25.25 4.13
N GLU A 375 16.21 -26.20 4.98
CA GLU A 375 15.97 -27.64 4.76
C GLU A 375 14.47 -28.00 4.79
N GLY A 376 13.67 -27.17 5.45
CA GLY A 376 12.22 -27.18 5.38
C GLY A 376 11.70 -26.80 3.99
N LEU A 377 12.06 -25.60 3.56
CA LEU A 377 11.60 -24.96 2.34
C LEU A 377 12.04 -25.72 1.07
N LYS A 378 13.22 -26.35 1.08
CA LYS A 378 13.67 -27.26 0.01
C LYS A 378 12.70 -28.42 -0.27
N LYS A 379 11.81 -28.76 0.68
CA LYS A 379 10.79 -29.80 0.54
C LYS A 379 9.39 -29.24 0.32
N CYS A 380 9.26 -27.92 0.22
CA CYS A 380 8.00 -27.21 0.02
C CYS A 380 7.91 -26.76 -1.45
N ASP A 381 7.22 -27.53 -2.29
CA ASP A 381 7.09 -27.24 -3.73
C ASP A 381 6.07 -26.12 -4.02
N ASN A 382 5.19 -25.85 -3.05
CA ASN A 382 4.10 -24.89 -3.19
C ASN A 382 4.53 -23.45 -2.88
N LEU A 383 5.49 -23.27 -1.97
CA LEU A 383 5.88 -21.93 -1.53
C LEU A 383 6.70 -21.25 -2.62
N THR A 384 6.22 -20.09 -3.08
CA THR A 384 6.87 -19.32 -4.16
C THR A 384 7.32 -17.94 -3.71
N HIS A 385 6.77 -17.43 -2.62
CA HIS A 385 7.07 -16.10 -2.10
C HIS A 385 7.49 -16.20 -0.63
N LEU A 386 8.67 -15.66 -0.34
CA LEU A 386 9.19 -15.55 1.01
C LEU A 386 9.65 -14.11 1.27
N THR A 387 9.09 -13.50 2.31
CA THR A 387 9.52 -12.21 2.82
C THR A 387 10.14 -12.40 4.20
N MET A 388 11.34 -11.85 4.39
CA MET A 388 12.09 -11.87 5.64
C MET A 388 12.83 -10.53 5.80
N GLN A 389 12.09 -9.44 5.84
CA GLN A 389 12.68 -8.12 6.06
C GLN A 389 13.11 -7.96 7.51
N ARG A 390 14.04 -7.04 7.80
CA ARG A 390 14.45 -6.71 9.18
C ARG A 390 14.95 -7.90 9.98
N ILE A 391 15.48 -8.92 9.31
CA ILE A 391 16.08 -10.08 10.00
C ILE A 391 17.31 -9.64 10.78
N LEU A 392 17.44 -10.17 11.99
CA LEU A 392 18.68 -10.11 12.75
C LEU A 392 19.42 -11.44 12.57
N ILE A 393 20.53 -11.38 11.86
CA ILE A 393 21.49 -12.48 11.71
C ILE A 393 22.72 -12.15 12.52
N SER A 394 23.11 -13.06 13.41
CA SER A 394 24.13 -12.83 14.44
C SER A 394 25.57 -13.15 14.00
N SER A 395 25.79 -13.67 12.79
CA SER A 395 27.12 -14.06 12.30
C SER A 395 27.25 -14.08 10.78
N GLU A 396 28.49 -14.04 10.28
CA GLU A 396 28.83 -14.21 8.86
C GLU A 396 28.37 -15.58 8.32
N GLU A 397 28.44 -16.62 9.14
CA GLU A 397 27.92 -17.95 8.80
C GLU A 397 26.41 -17.94 8.55
N GLY A 398 25.64 -17.20 9.37
CA GLY A 398 24.22 -17.03 9.15
C GLY A 398 23.89 -16.29 7.85
N PHE A 399 24.75 -15.37 7.41
CA PHE A 399 24.61 -14.70 6.13
C PHE A 399 24.90 -15.62 4.94
N ASN A 400 25.87 -16.53 5.07
CA ASN A 400 26.12 -17.54 4.03
C ASN A 400 24.88 -18.42 3.79
N LEU A 401 24.07 -18.67 4.82
CA LEU A 401 22.80 -19.40 4.67
C LEU A 401 21.77 -18.65 3.81
N ILE A 402 21.87 -17.33 3.65
CA ILE A 402 21.03 -16.59 2.67
C ILE A 402 21.33 -17.08 1.25
N GLY A 403 22.60 -17.38 0.93
CA GLY A 403 22.96 -17.96 -0.36
C GLY A 403 22.30 -19.33 -0.58
N ASP A 404 22.21 -20.15 0.47
CA ASP A 404 21.50 -21.43 0.40
C ASP A 404 19.99 -21.30 0.33
N LEU A 405 19.42 -20.23 0.91
CA LEU A 405 18.02 -19.87 0.74
C LEU A 405 17.72 -19.48 -0.72
N ILE A 406 18.60 -18.71 -1.36
CA ILE A 406 18.47 -18.37 -2.78
C ILE A 406 18.48 -19.63 -3.66
N LYS A 407 19.13 -20.71 -3.25
CA LYS A 407 19.10 -21.99 -3.99
C LYS A 407 17.80 -22.78 -3.81
N VAL A 408 16.84 -22.31 -3.02
CA VAL A 408 15.53 -22.97 -2.89
C VAL A 408 14.71 -22.71 -4.16
N MET A 409 14.70 -23.70 -5.04
CA MET A 409 14.20 -23.60 -6.41
C MET A 409 12.69 -23.38 -6.55
N SER A 410 11.90 -23.62 -5.49
CA SER A 410 10.48 -23.31 -5.48
C SER A 410 10.20 -21.81 -5.35
N LEU A 411 11.14 -21.03 -4.80
CA LEU A 411 10.99 -19.59 -4.62
C LEU A 411 11.15 -18.83 -5.94
N LYS A 412 10.15 -18.00 -6.22
CA LYS A 412 10.13 -17.02 -7.31
C LYS A 412 10.35 -15.60 -6.81
N PHE A 413 9.97 -15.33 -5.55
CA PHE A 413 10.12 -14.04 -4.91
C PHE A 413 10.83 -14.22 -3.56
N LEU A 414 11.89 -13.45 -3.36
CA LEU A 414 12.62 -13.37 -2.10
C LEU A 414 12.86 -11.91 -1.73
N ASP A 415 12.46 -11.55 -0.51
CA ASP A 415 12.73 -10.24 0.06
C ASP A 415 13.48 -10.40 1.38
N ILE A 416 14.72 -9.94 1.43
CA ILE A 416 15.60 -9.95 2.62
C ILE A 416 16.04 -8.52 2.98
N SER A 417 15.19 -7.54 2.65
CA SER A 417 15.47 -6.13 2.80
C SER A 417 15.66 -5.70 4.26
N ARG A 418 16.36 -4.58 4.45
CA ARG A 418 16.57 -3.92 5.74
C ARG A 418 17.20 -4.84 6.79
N SER A 419 18.16 -5.68 6.38
CA SER A 419 18.89 -6.51 7.34
C SER A 419 19.51 -5.61 8.41
N ASN A 420 19.25 -5.93 9.69
CA ASN A 420 19.76 -5.11 10.79
C ASN A 420 21.28 -5.20 10.93
N SER A 421 21.87 -6.29 10.41
CA SER A 421 23.30 -6.51 10.37
C SER A 421 23.86 -6.15 8.98
N PRO A 422 25.01 -5.48 8.90
CA PRO A 422 25.69 -5.24 7.63
C PRO A 422 26.28 -6.53 7.03
N MET A 423 26.35 -6.60 5.71
CA MET A 423 26.90 -7.74 4.97
C MET A 423 28.32 -7.44 4.49
N SER A 424 29.27 -8.34 4.77
CA SER A 424 30.65 -8.23 4.28
C SER A 424 30.72 -8.43 2.75
N ASP A 425 31.77 -7.91 2.11
CA ASP A 425 32.07 -8.19 0.70
C ASP A 425 32.14 -9.71 0.40
N HIS A 426 32.60 -10.51 1.36
CA HIS A 426 32.68 -11.97 1.23
C HIS A 426 31.27 -12.59 1.15
N VAL A 427 30.38 -12.21 2.07
CA VAL A 427 28.97 -12.62 2.08
C VAL A 427 28.27 -12.25 0.78
N LEU A 428 28.45 -11.00 0.33
CA LEU A 428 27.84 -10.52 -0.91
C LEU A 428 28.37 -11.29 -2.13
N GLY A 429 29.64 -11.68 -2.13
CA GLY A 429 30.23 -12.57 -3.13
C GLY A 429 29.61 -13.97 -3.14
N CYS A 430 29.34 -14.55 -1.97
CA CYS A 430 28.64 -15.83 -1.85
C CYS A 430 27.21 -15.74 -2.39
N ILE A 431 26.47 -14.69 -2.01
CA ILE A 431 25.10 -14.42 -2.50
C ILE A 431 25.11 -14.25 -4.02
N ALA A 432 26.07 -13.49 -4.57
CA ALA A 432 26.22 -13.28 -6.01
C ALA A 432 26.41 -14.57 -6.79
N HIS A 433 27.25 -15.49 -6.30
CA HIS A 433 27.45 -16.79 -6.93
C HIS A 433 26.18 -17.65 -6.92
N CYS A 434 25.37 -17.52 -5.86
CA CYS A 434 24.07 -18.18 -5.77
C CYS A 434 23.06 -17.56 -6.73
N ILE A 435 23.04 -16.23 -6.89
CA ILE A 435 22.21 -15.53 -7.89
C ILE A 435 22.60 -15.96 -9.31
N GLU A 436 23.90 -15.99 -9.64
CA GLU A 436 24.39 -16.37 -10.97
C GLU A 436 23.92 -17.78 -11.39
N SER A 437 23.92 -18.72 -10.45
CA SER A 437 23.54 -20.12 -10.70
C SER A 437 22.05 -20.42 -10.47
N ASN A 438 21.29 -19.48 -9.91
CA ASN A 438 19.86 -19.66 -9.66
C ASN A 438 19.06 -19.67 -10.98
N THR A 439 18.10 -20.59 -11.07
CA THR A 439 17.24 -20.76 -12.26
C THR A 439 15.74 -20.71 -11.96
N GLY A 440 15.34 -20.21 -10.78
CA GLY A 440 13.94 -20.19 -10.33
C GLY A 440 13.46 -18.83 -9.84
N LEU A 441 14.35 -18.03 -9.25
CA LEU A 441 14.04 -16.74 -8.66
C LEU A 441 13.82 -15.70 -9.77
N GLU A 442 12.68 -15.03 -9.70
CA GLU A 442 12.21 -14.00 -10.64
C GLU A 442 12.32 -12.60 -10.03
N VAL A 443 12.18 -12.48 -8.70
CA VAL A 443 12.23 -11.21 -7.97
C VAL A 443 13.12 -11.33 -6.73
N LEU A 444 14.07 -10.41 -6.60
CA LEU A 444 14.94 -10.30 -5.42
C LEU A 444 14.92 -8.86 -4.88
N LYS A 445 14.59 -8.71 -3.60
CA LYS A 445 14.60 -7.41 -2.90
C LYS A 445 15.65 -7.37 -1.80
N LEU A 446 16.49 -6.34 -1.88
CA LEU A 446 17.64 -6.04 -1.03
C LEU A 446 17.59 -4.55 -0.58
N VAL A 447 16.40 -4.03 -0.31
CA VAL A 447 16.18 -2.61 0.01
C VAL A 447 16.88 -2.25 1.32
N GLY A 448 17.70 -1.21 1.32
CA GLY A 448 18.39 -0.71 2.50
C GLY A 448 19.31 -1.73 3.15
N VAL A 449 19.88 -2.65 2.36
CA VAL A 449 20.95 -3.54 2.85
C VAL A 449 22.18 -2.71 3.12
N ASN A 450 22.70 -2.82 4.35
CA ASN A 450 23.96 -2.21 4.74
C ASN A 450 25.12 -3.09 4.30
N THR A 451 26.16 -2.48 3.74
CA THR A 451 27.36 -3.17 3.25
C THR A 451 28.56 -2.85 4.13
N GLU A 452 29.42 -3.84 4.35
CA GLU A 452 30.70 -3.70 5.04
C GLU A 452 31.82 -4.04 4.05
N GLY A 453 32.55 -3.01 3.62
CA GLY A 453 33.70 -3.19 2.74
C GLY A 453 33.73 -2.20 1.58
N PRO A 454 34.84 -2.19 0.82
CA PRO A 454 35.03 -1.26 -0.29
C PRO A 454 34.21 -1.61 -1.54
N ASN A 455 33.69 -2.84 -1.67
CA ASN A 455 32.97 -3.23 -2.87
C ASN A 455 31.46 -2.95 -2.80
N GLY A 456 30.89 -2.77 -1.62
CA GLY A 456 29.44 -2.54 -1.50
C GLY A 456 28.64 -3.64 -2.19
N LEU A 457 27.55 -3.29 -2.87
CA LEU A 457 26.68 -4.20 -3.63
C LEU A 457 27.24 -4.64 -5.00
N LYS A 458 28.47 -4.27 -5.36
CA LYS A 458 29.08 -4.69 -6.64
C LYS A 458 29.05 -6.21 -6.88
N PRO A 459 29.30 -7.09 -5.88
CA PRO A 459 29.21 -8.52 -6.10
C PRO A 459 27.81 -8.94 -6.55
N ILE A 460 26.75 -8.39 -5.95
CA ILE A 460 25.36 -8.71 -6.31
C ILE A 460 25.09 -8.36 -7.79
N ILE A 461 25.54 -7.17 -8.21
CA ILE A 461 25.38 -6.72 -9.58
C ILE A 461 26.22 -7.53 -10.57
N SER A 462 27.41 -8.00 -10.20
CA SER A 462 28.20 -8.86 -11.10
C SER A 462 27.58 -10.24 -11.27
N GLY A 463 27.01 -10.82 -10.20
CA GLY A 463 26.24 -12.07 -10.26
C GLY A 463 25.00 -11.98 -11.16
N LEU A 464 24.39 -10.79 -11.25
CA LEU A 464 23.28 -10.52 -12.16
C LEU A 464 23.68 -10.68 -13.63
N ALA A 465 24.90 -10.31 -14.03
CA ALA A 465 25.28 -10.22 -15.46
C ALA A 465 24.99 -11.52 -16.26
N ASN A 466 25.18 -12.68 -15.62
CA ASN A 466 24.97 -14.00 -16.23
C ASN A 466 23.66 -14.68 -15.81
N ASN A 467 22.91 -14.12 -14.84
CA ASN A 467 21.64 -14.70 -14.43
C ASN A 467 20.59 -14.59 -15.56
N THR A 468 19.77 -15.63 -15.72
CA THR A 468 18.80 -15.73 -16.83
C THR A 468 17.33 -15.74 -16.39
N THR A 469 17.06 -15.63 -15.09
CA THR A 469 15.70 -15.81 -14.54
C THR A 469 15.19 -14.60 -13.77
N LEU A 470 16.09 -13.84 -13.15
CA LEU A 470 15.76 -12.67 -12.37
C LEU A 470 15.26 -11.56 -13.30
N GLN A 471 14.01 -11.17 -13.08
CA GLN A 471 13.30 -10.16 -13.86
C GLN A 471 13.23 -8.83 -13.11
N GLU A 472 13.26 -8.86 -11.78
CA GLU A 472 13.18 -7.68 -10.92
C GLU A 472 14.23 -7.75 -9.80
N LEU A 473 15.00 -6.67 -9.68
CA LEU A 473 15.98 -6.47 -8.61
C LEU A 473 15.70 -5.11 -7.94
N ASP A 474 15.58 -5.13 -6.63
CA ASP A 474 15.48 -3.91 -5.82
C ASP A 474 16.68 -3.79 -4.89
N VAL A 475 17.49 -2.75 -5.10
CA VAL A 475 18.65 -2.40 -4.27
C VAL A 475 18.53 -0.96 -3.75
N SER A 476 17.30 -0.44 -3.69
CA SER A 476 17.04 0.93 -3.26
C SER A 476 17.51 1.19 -1.83
N GLY A 477 17.93 2.42 -1.55
CA GLY A 477 18.45 2.81 -0.24
C GLY A 477 19.86 2.30 0.09
N SER A 478 20.60 1.79 -0.90
CA SER A 478 22.04 1.49 -0.72
C SER A 478 22.85 2.78 -0.67
N SER A 479 23.82 2.87 0.24
CA SER A 479 24.75 4.00 0.33
C SER A 479 25.98 3.90 -0.60
N ASP A 480 25.95 3.00 -1.58
CA ASP A 480 27.12 2.67 -2.41
C ASP A 480 27.28 3.63 -3.59
N ASP A 481 28.22 4.59 -3.48
CA ASP A 481 28.42 5.65 -4.47
C ASP A 481 28.83 5.16 -5.88
N TYR A 482 29.45 3.98 -6.00
CA TYR A 482 29.99 3.46 -7.26
C TYR A 482 29.14 2.34 -7.90
N LEU A 483 27.88 2.21 -7.47
CA LEU A 483 27.02 1.12 -7.90
C LEU A 483 26.56 1.25 -9.36
N LEU A 484 26.28 2.48 -9.81
CA LEU A 484 25.58 2.72 -11.08
C LEU A 484 26.41 2.33 -12.32
N ARG A 485 27.74 2.47 -12.26
CA ARG A 485 28.63 2.04 -13.35
C ARG A 485 28.59 0.52 -13.54
N GLU A 486 28.66 -0.21 -12.44
CA GLU A 486 28.63 -1.68 -12.42
C GLU A 486 27.26 -2.19 -12.88
N VAL A 487 26.19 -1.51 -12.48
CA VAL A 487 24.84 -1.76 -13.02
C VAL A 487 24.83 -1.60 -14.54
N ALA A 488 25.42 -0.53 -15.07
CA ALA A 488 25.46 -0.32 -16.51
C ALA A 488 26.21 -1.44 -17.23
N GLU A 489 27.35 -1.89 -16.70
CA GLU A 489 28.15 -2.97 -17.27
C GLU A 489 27.41 -4.31 -17.25
N ALA A 490 26.76 -4.63 -16.12
CA ALA A 490 25.97 -5.86 -15.98
C ALA A 490 24.76 -5.89 -16.93
N LEU A 491 24.02 -4.78 -17.06
CA LEU A 491 22.80 -4.71 -17.88
C LEU A 491 23.06 -4.66 -19.40
N VAL A 492 24.29 -4.40 -19.83
CA VAL A 492 24.68 -4.57 -21.24
C VAL A 492 24.75 -6.05 -21.60
N ILE A 493 25.12 -6.90 -20.64
CA ILE A 493 25.26 -8.36 -20.82
C ILE A 493 23.93 -9.05 -20.50
N ASN A 494 23.29 -8.65 -19.40
CA ASN A 494 22.05 -9.24 -18.94
C ASN A 494 20.87 -8.84 -19.84
N LEU A 495 20.18 -9.85 -20.38
CA LEU A 495 19.04 -9.67 -21.29
C LEU A 495 17.68 -9.97 -20.63
N HIS A 496 17.67 -10.36 -19.35
CA HIS A 496 16.49 -10.91 -18.66
C HIS A 496 15.93 -9.98 -17.59
N LEU A 497 16.77 -9.16 -16.94
CA LEU A 497 16.30 -8.19 -15.96
C LEU A 497 15.50 -7.11 -16.66
N SER A 498 14.21 -7.04 -16.30
CA SER A 498 13.24 -6.10 -16.87
C SER A 498 13.02 -4.89 -15.97
N LYS A 499 13.18 -5.04 -14.65
CA LYS A 499 12.91 -4.00 -13.65
C LYS A 499 14.07 -3.87 -12.68
N LEU A 500 14.50 -2.64 -12.45
CA LEU A 500 15.52 -2.30 -11.48
C LEU A 500 15.09 -1.11 -10.62
N ASN A 501 15.17 -1.23 -9.31
CA ASN A 501 14.92 -0.13 -8.40
C ASN A 501 16.22 0.35 -7.73
N LEU A 502 16.57 1.61 -8.01
CA LEU A 502 17.72 2.36 -7.50
C LEU A 502 17.28 3.62 -6.74
N LYS A 503 16.05 3.68 -6.22
CA LYS A 503 15.60 4.81 -5.39
C LYS A 503 16.56 5.01 -4.22
N ASN A 504 16.88 6.27 -3.89
CA ASN A 504 17.79 6.62 -2.79
C ASN A 504 19.19 6.00 -2.88
N VAL A 505 19.65 5.62 -4.08
CA VAL A 505 21.06 5.29 -4.36
C VAL A 505 21.76 6.58 -4.81
N PRO A 506 23.00 6.86 -4.36
CA PRO A 506 23.77 7.98 -4.87
C PRO A 506 23.95 7.89 -6.40
N LEU A 507 23.75 9.02 -7.08
CA LEU A 507 23.87 9.12 -8.55
C LEU A 507 24.98 10.12 -8.93
N PRO A 508 26.28 9.77 -8.75
CA PRO A 508 27.36 10.63 -9.22
C PRO A 508 27.22 10.91 -10.71
N SER A 509 27.41 12.17 -11.12
CA SER A 509 27.13 12.61 -12.49
C SER A 509 27.92 11.84 -13.55
N ASP A 510 29.19 11.51 -13.27
CA ASP A 510 30.05 10.77 -14.20
C ASP A 510 29.54 9.33 -14.45
N ASP A 511 29.09 8.65 -13.39
CA ASP A 511 28.56 7.28 -13.49
C ASP A 511 27.17 7.25 -14.11
N PHE A 512 26.35 8.28 -13.84
CA PHE A 512 25.05 8.44 -14.49
C PHE A 512 25.20 8.74 -15.99
N GLU A 513 26.16 9.58 -16.37
CA GLU A 513 26.47 9.83 -17.78
C GLU A 513 26.94 8.55 -18.48
N TYR A 514 27.76 7.74 -17.81
CA TYR A 514 28.17 6.43 -18.31
C TYR A 514 26.99 5.46 -18.48
N PHE A 515 26.10 5.39 -17.48
CA PHE A 515 24.87 4.60 -17.55
C PHE A 515 24.01 5.03 -18.75
N ALA A 516 23.78 6.33 -18.90
CA ALA A 516 22.97 6.88 -20.00
C ALA A 516 23.59 6.58 -21.38
N LYS A 517 24.92 6.67 -21.52
CA LYS A 517 25.63 6.28 -22.76
C LYS A 517 25.55 4.78 -23.05
N SER A 518 25.37 3.96 -22.03
CA SER A 518 25.26 2.50 -22.15
C SER A 518 23.83 2.02 -22.41
N LEU A 519 22.83 2.82 -22.06
CA LEU A 519 21.41 2.53 -22.21
C LEU A 519 20.99 2.00 -23.60
N PRO A 520 21.54 2.47 -24.74
CA PRO A 520 21.18 1.93 -26.07
C PRO A 520 21.55 0.45 -26.26
N LYS A 521 22.56 -0.03 -25.53
CA LYS A 521 23.06 -1.41 -25.57
C LYS A 521 22.28 -2.34 -24.63
N MET A 522 21.59 -1.81 -23.62
CA MET A 522 20.77 -2.59 -22.70
C MET A 522 19.50 -3.07 -23.43
N LYS A 523 19.30 -4.39 -23.51
CA LYS A 523 18.18 -4.98 -24.28
C LYS A 523 17.11 -5.68 -23.45
N GLY A 524 17.38 -5.92 -22.16
CA GLY A 524 16.42 -6.51 -21.21
C GLY A 524 15.62 -5.47 -20.42
N LEU A 525 16.25 -4.35 -20.02
CA LEU A 525 15.66 -3.40 -19.08
C LEU A 525 14.46 -2.64 -19.69
N GLU A 526 13.31 -2.72 -19.01
CA GLU A 526 12.05 -2.07 -19.37
C GLU A 526 11.63 -0.99 -18.35
N SER A 527 12.03 -1.12 -17.09
CA SER A 527 11.67 -0.20 -16.02
C SER A 527 12.87 0.06 -15.12
N ILE A 528 13.13 1.33 -14.82
CA ILE A 528 14.12 1.70 -13.82
C ILE A 528 13.57 2.80 -12.92
N LEU A 529 13.66 2.60 -11.61
CA LEU A 529 13.26 3.62 -10.65
C LEU A 529 14.53 4.29 -10.13
N PHE A 530 14.65 5.59 -10.39
CA PHE A 530 15.67 6.42 -9.77
C PHE A 530 15.07 7.18 -8.59
N GLY A 531 15.94 7.78 -7.77
CA GLY A 531 15.53 8.82 -6.84
C GLY A 531 15.28 10.15 -7.57
N GLU A 532 15.58 11.25 -6.91
CA GLU A 532 15.50 12.59 -7.52
C GLU A 532 16.52 12.74 -8.65
N ILE A 533 16.05 13.14 -9.84
CA ILE A 533 16.90 13.41 -11.02
C ILE A 533 16.89 14.90 -11.30
N HIS A 534 18.01 15.57 -11.04
CA HIS A 534 18.20 16.97 -11.41
C HIS A 534 18.44 17.13 -12.92
N HIS A 535 18.28 18.37 -13.42
CA HIS A 535 18.32 18.71 -14.86
C HIS A 535 19.50 18.10 -15.64
N THR A 536 20.74 18.17 -15.12
CA THR A 536 21.93 17.64 -15.81
C THR A 536 21.83 16.13 -16.06
N LEU A 537 21.32 15.38 -15.07
CA LEU A 537 21.13 13.94 -15.20
C LEU A 537 19.98 13.63 -16.17
N ALA A 538 18.91 14.42 -16.14
CA ALA A 538 17.80 14.28 -17.08
C ALA A 538 18.26 14.47 -18.54
N VAL A 539 19.15 15.43 -18.82
CA VAL A 539 19.73 15.62 -20.16
C VAL A 539 20.56 14.41 -20.60
N ALA A 540 21.37 13.84 -19.69
CA ALA A 540 22.14 12.64 -19.98
C ALA A 540 21.20 11.46 -20.31
N LEU A 541 20.19 11.22 -19.46
CA LEU A 541 19.19 10.17 -19.66
C LEU A 541 18.47 10.33 -21.00
N LEU A 542 18.02 11.55 -21.33
CA LEU A 542 17.37 11.87 -22.60
C LEU A 542 18.26 11.50 -23.80
N ASN A 543 19.56 11.76 -23.73
CA ASN A 543 20.49 11.38 -24.79
C ASN A 543 20.60 9.87 -24.97
N GLY A 544 20.62 9.09 -23.89
CA GLY A 544 20.55 7.62 -23.96
C GLY A 544 19.22 7.10 -24.52
N MET A 545 18.11 7.71 -24.08
CA MET A 545 16.74 7.36 -24.50
C MET A 545 16.48 7.57 -25.99
N LYS A 546 17.19 8.51 -26.63
CA LYS A 546 17.11 8.70 -28.08
C LYS A 546 17.47 7.46 -28.88
N GLU A 547 18.33 6.58 -28.36
CA GLU A 547 18.72 5.36 -29.07
C GLU A 547 18.18 4.09 -28.41
N ASN A 548 17.88 4.12 -27.11
CA ASN A 548 17.23 3.00 -26.43
C ASN A 548 15.78 2.78 -26.92
N ASP A 549 15.41 1.51 -27.07
CA ASP A 549 14.10 1.07 -27.56
C ASP A 549 13.38 0.08 -26.63
N THR A 550 13.90 -0.11 -25.42
CA THR A 550 13.39 -1.11 -24.46
C THR A 550 12.81 -0.48 -23.21
N LEU A 551 13.39 0.62 -22.73
CA LEU A 551 12.98 1.28 -21.51
C LEU A 551 11.62 1.96 -21.71
N GLN A 552 10.66 1.58 -20.89
CA GLN A 552 9.26 1.96 -20.95
C GLN A 552 8.82 2.72 -19.70
N HIS A 553 9.51 2.58 -18.58
CA HIS A 553 9.16 3.27 -17.33
C HIS A 553 10.40 3.82 -16.62
N VAL A 554 10.28 5.08 -16.21
CA VAL A 554 11.21 5.76 -15.30
C VAL A 554 10.36 6.52 -14.30
N ASP A 555 10.61 6.34 -13.00
CA ASP A 555 9.94 7.08 -11.92
C ASP A 555 10.87 8.13 -11.32
N GLY A 556 10.32 9.28 -10.93
CA GLY A 556 11.04 10.37 -10.26
C GLY A 556 10.30 11.72 -10.33
N PRO A 557 10.46 12.60 -9.33
CA PRO A 557 10.12 14.02 -9.49
C PRO A 557 11.18 14.70 -10.36
N PHE A 558 10.76 15.32 -11.46
CA PHE A 558 11.65 16.02 -12.38
C PHE A 558 11.59 17.52 -12.13
N GLY A 559 12.74 18.14 -11.86
CA GLY A 559 12.81 19.58 -11.60
C GLY A 559 12.60 20.47 -12.84
N ASP A 560 12.71 19.93 -14.05
CA ASP A 560 12.48 20.65 -15.32
C ASP A 560 11.49 19.88 -16.21
N GLU A 561 10.33 20.47 -16.45
CA GLU A 561 9.26 19.92 -17.30
C GLU A 561 9.71 19.71 -18.75
N SER A 562 10.67 20.50 -19.25
CA SER A 562 11.05 20.49 -20.67
C SER A 562 11.77 19.21 -21.06
N CYS A 563 12.81 18.81 -20.31
CA CYS A 563 13.53 17.56 -20.54
C CYS A 563 12.63 16.34 -20.28
N TRP A 564 11.80 16.42 -19.25
CA TRP A 564 10.90 15.33 -18.89
C TRP A 564 9.86 15.05 -19.98
N SER A 565 9.25 16.08 -20.56
CA SER A 565 8.29 15.89 -21.66
C SER A 565 8.87 15.07 -22.82
N MET A 566 10.16 15.26 -23.13
CA MET A 566 10.84 14.49 -24.16
C MET A 566 11.19 13.07 -23.71
N ILE A 567 11.59 12.87 -22.46
CA ILE A 567 11.84 11.54 -21.89
C ILE A 567 10.54 10.73 -21.90
N ASP A 568 9.45 11.31 -21.37
CA ASP A 568 8.11 10.71 -21.37
C ASP A 568 7.66 10.36 -22.79
N PHE A 569 7.85 11.24 -23.77
CA PHE A 569 7.59 10.93 -25.18
C PHE A 569 8.35 9.67 -25.64
N TYR A 570 9.66 9.53 -25.34
CA TYR A 570 10.41 8.34 -25.72
C TYR A 570 9.95 7.08 -24.97
N LEU A 571 9.56 7.20 -23.70
CA LEU A 571 8.98 6.09 -22.93
C LEU A 571 7.66 5.61 -23.55
N ARG A 572 6.75 6.55 -23.88
CA ARG A 572 5.49 6.28 -24.59
C ARG A 572 5.74 5.69 -25.98
N LEU A 573 6.73 6.19 -26.70
CA LEU A 573 7.13 5.66 -28.02
C LEU A 573 7.65 4.21 -27.92
N ASN A 574 8.44 3.89 -26.89
CA ASN A 574 8.91 2.53 -26.63
C ASN A 574 7.73 1.58 -26.33
N ARG A 575 6.77 1.99 -25.48
CA ARG A 575 5.51 1.25 -25.23
C ARG A 575 4.68 1.07 -26.51
N GLY A 576 4.66 2.09 -27.38
CA GLY A 576 4.01 2.09 -28.69
C GLY A 576 4.64 1.15 -29.72
N GLY A 577 5.80 0.55 -29.42
CA GLY A 577 6.43 -0.46 -30.26
C GLY A 577 7.60 0.04 -31.10
N ARG A 578 8.33 1.07 -30.63
CA ARG A 578 9.57 1.58 -31.28
C ARG A 578 10.56 0.47 -31.67
N LYS A 579 10.75 -0.53 -30.79
CA LYS A 579 11.62 -1.69 -31.04
C LYS A 579 11.18 -2.45 -32.29
N MET A 580 9.88 -2.68 -32.45
CA MET A 580 9.33 -3.33 -33.65
C MET A 580 9.50 -2.47 -34.89
N LEU A 581 9.29 -1.15 -34.80
CA LEU A 581 9.50 -0.21 -35.91
C LEU A 581 10.93 -0.34 -36.48
N LYS A 582 11.95 -0.37 -35.62
CA LYS A 582 13.35 -0.55 -36.03
C LYS A 582 13.63 -1.92 -36.68
N MET A 583 12.82 -2.93 -36.37
CA MET A 583 12.94 -4.29 -36.94
C MET A 583 12.20 -4.45 -38.27
N ALA A 584 11.57 -3.39 -38.82
CA ALA A 584 10.76 -3.41 -40.04
C ALA A 584 9.67 -4.50 -39.98
N PRO A 585 8.60 -4.28 -39.20
CA PRO A 585 7.62 -5.32 -38.90
C PRO A 585 6.82 -5.69 -40.16
N PRO A 586 6.43 -6.97 -40.33
CA PRO A 586 5.54 -7.40 -41.40
C PRO A 586 4.26 -6.56 -41.44
N SER A 587 3.69 -6.36 -42.65
CA SER A 587 2.55 -5.46 -42.85
C SER A 587 1.33 -5.75 -41.96
N VAL A 588 1.17 -7.02 -41.57
CA VAL A 588 0.09 -7.53 -40.71
C VAL A 588 0.20 -7.04 -39.26
N LEU A 589 1.39 -6.66 -38.79
CA LEU A 589 1.61 -6.21 -37.41
C LEU A 589 1.41 -4.71 -37.22
N TRP A 590 1.30 -3.92 -38.29
CA TRP A 590 1.10 -2.47 -38.20
C TRP A 590 -0.21 -2.09 -37.53
N SER A 591 -1.31 -2.79 -37.83
CA SER A 591 -2.59 -2.53 -37.19
C SER A 591 -2.53 -2.70 -35.67
N ARG A 592 -1.80 -3.73 -35.21
CA ARG A 592 -1.54 -4.00 -33.78
C ARG A 592 -0.60 -2.98 -33.14
N MET A 593 0.39 -2.48 -33.88
CA MET A 593 1.27 -1.42 -33.39
C MET A 593 0.53 -0.11 -33.23
N LEU A 594 -0.17 0.33 -34.29
CA LEU A 594 -0.94 1.58 -34.27
C LEU A 594 -2.05 1.53 -33.21
N SER A 595 -2.69 0.37 -32.98
CA SER A 595 -3.70 0.22 -31.93
C SER A 595 -3.18 0.47 -30.50
N ARG A 596 -1.87 0.35 -30.26
CA ARG A 596 -1.28 0.64 -28.94
C ARG A 596 -1.13 2.12 -28.66
N SER A 597 -1.18 2.95 -29.70
CA SER A 597 -0.94 4.40 -29.63
C SER A 597 -2.12 5.21 -30.15
N THR A 598 -3.32 4.62 -30.29
CA THR A 598 -4.50 5.33 -30.83
C THR A 598 -4.94 6.53 -29.99
N ASN A 599 -4.66 6.51 -28.69
CA ASN A 599 -5.00 7.60 -27.77
C ASN A 599 -3.82 8.55 -27.53
N ASP A 600 -2.71 8.37 -28.25
CA ASP A 600 -1.49 9.17 -28.11
C ASP A 600 -1.10 9.75 -29.48
N LEU A 601 -1.61 10.94 -29.77
CA LEU A 601 -1.47 11.59 -31.07
C LEU A 601 -0.01 11.87 -31.44
N ASP A 602 0.83 12.20 -30.47
CA ASP A 602 2.25 12.51 -30.72
C ASP A 602 3.00 11.26 -31.16
N VAL A 603 2.83 10.16 -30.43
CA VAL A 603 3.44 8.86 -30.75
C VAL A 603 2.88 8.34 -32.08
N LEU A 604 1.57 8.43 -32.29
CA LEU A 604 0.92 8.00 -33.53
C LEU A 604 1.47 8.77 -34.74
N PHE A 605 1.58 10.10 -34.64
CA PHE A 605 2.12 10.94 -35.71
C PHE A 605 3.58 10.58 -36.02
N TYR A 606 4.41 10.37 -34.98
CA TYR A 606 5.79 9.94 -35.17
C TYR A 606 5.88 8.59 -35.89
N LEU A 607 5.11 7.59 -35.45
CA LEU A 607 5.08 6.27 -36.07
C LEU A 607 4.63 6.34 -37.54
N LEU A 608 3.56 7.11 -37.85
CA LEU A 608 3.06 7.27 -39.22
C LEU A 608 4.08 7.95 -40.14
N ARG A 609 4.80 8.96 -39.63
CA ARG A 609 5.87 9.64 -40.36
C ARG A 609 7.01 8.69 -40.72
N GLU A 610 7.46 7.87 -39.78
CA GLU A 610 8.56 6.91 -40.00
C GLU A 610 8.18 5.78 -40.97
N ILE A 611 6.90 5.40 -41.03
CA ILE A 611 6.40 4.40 -42.00
C ILE A 611 6.44 4.94 -43.44
N GLY A 612 6.55 6.25 -43.64
CA GLY A 612 6.51 6.86 -44.97
C GLY A 612 5.12 6.80 -45.62
N LEU A 613 4.05 6.68 -44.82
CA LEU A 613 2.67 6.91 -45.26
C LEU A 613 2.47 8.42 -45.51
N HIS A 614 3.15 8.94 -46.53
CA HIS A 614 2.84 10.22 -47.13
C HIS A 614 1.62 10.04 -48.04
N ALA A 615 0.44 10.17 -47.44
CA ALA A 615 -0.87 10.30 -48.12
C ALA A 615 -1.38 9.07 -48.88
#